data_AF-A0A164HVT6-F1
#
_entry.id   AF-A0A164HVT6-F1
#
_cell.length_a   1.000
_cell.length_b   1.000
_cell.length_c   1.000
_cell.angle_alpha   90.00
_cell.angle_beta   90.00
_cell.angle_gamma   90.00
#
_symmetry.space_group_name_H-M   'P 1'
#
loop_
_entity.id
_entity.type
_entity.pdbx_description
1 polymer ?
#
loop_
_entity_poly.entity_id
_entity_poly.type
_entity_poly.pdbx_seq_one_letter_code
_entity_poly.pdbx_strand_id
1 'polypeptide(L)'
;MATRRPAGKAKVCVDCVTERITTKRKAPHPGPRCATHHRKKRTSRRDYSHEKHIGDQYGITKEEYWAIYEAQGRKCAICRRATGVRKKLSVDHDHATGMVRGLLCTMCNRNVLGHLRDEPEAFDRGKRYLSHPPAVEVIGCRIVPEGGAPVRGGR
;
A
#
# COMPACT_ATOMS: atom_id res chain seq x y z
N MET A 1 -21.69 37.05 34.03
CA MET A 1 -20.75 36.03 34.55
C MET A 1 -21.02 34.71 33.84
N ALA A 2 -20.13 34.27 32.94
CA ALA A 2 -20.31 33.02 32.20
C ALA A 2 -20.00 31.82 33.11
N THR A 3 -21.02 31.06 33.48
CA THR A 3 -20.89 29.83 34.27
C THR A 3 -20.13 28.79 33.45
N ARG A 4 -18.90 28.47 33.84
CA ARG A 4 -18.13 27.35 33.25
C ARG A 4 -18.91 26.05 33.46
N ARG A 5 -19.27 25.35 32.37
CA ARG A 5 -19.83 23.99 32.43
C ARG A 5 -18.90 23.10 33.28
N PRO A 6 -19.42 22.29 34.21
CA PRO A 6 -18.61 21.37 34.98
C PRO A 6 -17.89 20.41 34.02
N ALA A 7 -16.59 20.22 34.24
CA ALA A 7 -15.80 19.27 33.47
C ALA A 7 -16.40 17.87 33.68
N GLY A 8 -16.93 17.26 32.62
CA GLY A 8 -17.45 15.90 32.68
C GLY A 8 -16.40 14.93 33.20
N LYS A 9 -16.82 13.92 33.98
CA LYS A 9 -15.92 12.89 34.54
C LYS A 9 -15.02 12.34 33.43
N ALA A 10 -13.71 12.30 33.68
CA ALA A 10 -12.74 11.78 32.72
C ALA A 10 -13.09 10.33 32.39
N LYS A 11 -13.39 10.05 31.12
CA LYS A 11 -13.73 8.70 30.66
C LYS A 11 -12.51 7.79 30.82
N VAL A 12 -12.73 6.60 31.36
CA VAL A 12 -11.70 5.57 31.52
C VAL A 12 -11.67 4.69 30.27
N CYS A 13 -10.48 4.29 29.83
CA CYS A 13 -10.31 3.38 28.70
C CYS A 13 -10.91 2.00 29.03
N VAL A 14 -11.92 1.56 28.28
CA VAL A 14 -12.60 0.27 28.49
C VAL A 14 -11.63 -0.91 28.39
N ASP A 15 -10.69 -0.84 27.45
CA ASP A 15 -9.70 -1.90 27.21
C ASP A 15 -8.62 -1.91 28.33
N CYS A 16 -8.27 -0.75 28.91
CA CYS A 16 -7.38 -0.73 30.09
C CYS A 16 -8.02 -1.39 31.30
N VAL A 17 -9.32 -1.15 31.52
CA VAL A 17 -10.07 -1.78 32.62
C VAL A 17 -10.09 -3.30 32.42
N THR A 18 -10.37 -3.74 31.21
CA THR A 18 -10.41 -5.16 30.83
C THR A 18 -9.06 -5.83 31.03
N GLU A 19 -7.97 -5.20 30.60
CA GLU A 19 -6.59 -5.71 30.72
C GLU A 19 -5.97 -5.47 32.12
N ARG A 20 -6.75 -4.99 33.10
CA ARG A 20 -6.29 -4.64 34.47
C ARG A 20 -5.09 -3.69 34.51
N ILE A 21 -4.98 -2.80 33.53
CA ILE A 21 -3.91 -1.81 33.45
C ILE A 21 -4.22 -0.69 34.45
N THR A 22 -3.39 -0.57 35.48
CA THR A 22 -3.54 0.41 36.57
C THR A 22 -3.18 1.85 36.17
N THR A 23 -2.39 2.03 35.11
CA THR A 23 -2.03 3.36 34.60
C THR A 23 -3.26 4.11 34.07
N LYS A 24 -3.53 5.28 34.64
CA LYS A 24 -4.62 6.16 34.19
C LYS A 24 -4.25 6.82 32.86
N ARG A 25 -4.89 6.39 31.77
CA ARG A 25 -4.69 6.95 30.42
C ARG A 25 -5.91 7.75 30.00
N LYS A 26 -5.71 8.92 29.37
CA LYS A 26 -6.79 9.68 28.73
C LYS A 26 -7.46 8.82 27.65
N ALA A 27 -8.79 8.84 27.61
CA ALA A 27 -9.58 8.09 26.63
C ALA A 27 -10.34 9.01 25.65
N PRO A 28 -9.66 9.66 24.70
CA PRO A 28 -10.27 10.63 23.79
C PRO A 28 -11.11 9.99 22.66
N HIS A 29 -11.02 8.68 22.44
CA HIS A 29 -11.66 8.01 21.30
C HIS A 29 -12.99 7.33 21.67
N PRO A 30 -13.91 7.09 20.71
CA PRO A 30 -15.21 6.46 20.96
C PRO A 30 -15.15 5.09 21.65
N GLY A 31 -16.18 4.79 22.46
CA GLY A 31 -16.28 3.58 23.28
C GLY A 31 -15.18 3.53 24.35
N PRO A 32 -15.11 4.59 25.18
CA PRO A 32 -13.88 5.31 25.55
C PRO A 32 -12.60 4.49 25.47
N ARG A 33 -11.66 4.89 24.60
CA ARG A 33 -10.35 4.22 24.45
C ARG A 33 -9.18 5.18 24.54
N CYS A 34 -8.09 4.72 25.16
CA CYS A 34 -6.81 5.39 25.09
C CYS A 34 -6.19 5.28 23.69
N ALA A 35 -5.21 6.14 23.39
CA ALA A 35 -4.55 6.17 22.09
C ALA A 35 -3.93 4.81 21.69
N THR A 36 -3.35 4.09 22.66
CA THR A 36 -2.72 2.79 22.44
C THR A 36 -3.74 1.72 22.04
N HIS A 37 -4.81 1.54 22.82
CA HIS A 37 -5.86 0.56 22.50
C HIS A 37 -6.64 0.93 21.26
N HIS A 38 -6.89 2.22 21.02
CA HIS A 38 -7.49 2.67 19.79
C HIS A 38 -6.62 2.35 18.55
N ARG A 39 -5.29 2.56 18.64
CA ARG A 39 -4.34 2.15 17.58
C ARG A 39 -4.39 0.64 17.35
N LYS A 40 -4.33 -0.17 18.41
CA LYS A 40 -4.42 -1.65 18.35
C LYS A 40 -5.71 -2.10 17.66
N LYS A 41 -6.86 -1.55 18.08
CA LYS A 41 -8.16 -1.89 17.49
C LYS A 41 -8.27 -1.45 16.03
N ARG A 42 -7.71 -0.29 15.67
CA ARG A 42 -7.66 0.18 14.28
C ARG A 42 -6.81 -0.74 13.40
N THR A 43 -5.65 -1.19 13.89
CA THR A 43 -4.81 -2.16 13.17
C THR A 43 -5.55 -3.48 12.97
N SER A 44 -6.09 -4.07 14.03
CA SER A 44 -6.87 -5.32 13.96
C SER A 44 -8.06 -5.21 12.99
N ARG A 45 -8.79 -4.09 13.00
CA ARG A 45 -9.87 -3.84 12.02
C ARG A 45 -9.36 -3.78 10.59
N ARG A 46 -8.23 -3.09 10.33
CA ARG A 46 -7.63 -3.04 8.99
C ARG A 46 -7.18 -4.42 8.52
N ASP A 47 -6.63 -5.24 9.42
CA ASP A 47 -6.21 -6.60 9.09
C ASP A 47 -7.40 -7.49 8.74
N TYR A 48 -8.45 -7.47 9.57
CA TYR A 48 -9.70 -8.18 9.29
C TYR A 48 -10.35 -7.72 7.99
N SER A 49 -10.47 -6.41 7.76
CA SER A 49 -11.04 -5.88 6.52
C SER A 49 -10.22 -6.28 5.29
N HIS A 50 -8.89 -6.34 5.40
CA HIS A 50 -8.04 -6.79 4.31
C HIS A 50 -8.23 -8.28 4.03
N GLU A 51 -8.19 -9.11 5.07
CA GLU A 51 -8.39 -10.56 4.98
C GLU A 51 -9.74 -10.90 4.36
N LYS A 52 -10.81 -10.28 4.86
CA LYS A 52 -12.14 -10.43 4.27
C LYS A 52 -12.15 -10.00 2.80
N HIS A 53 -11.58 -8.84 2.48
CA HIS A 53 -11.56 -8.33 1.11
C HIS A 53 -10.83 -9.28 0.15
N ILE A 54 -9.67 -9.82 0.53
CA ILE A 54 -8.94 -10.73 -0.36
C ILE A 54 -9.64 -12.07 -0.54
N GLY A 55 -10.29 -12.58 0.51
CA GLY A 55 -11.13 -13.77 0.41
C GLY A 55 -12.33 -13.54 -0.49
N ASP A 56 -13.06 -12.45 -0.28
CA ASP A 56 -14.29 -12.12 -1.02
C ASP A 56 -14.01 -11.77 -2.50
N GLN A 57 -12.86 -11.19 -2.83
CA GLN A 57 -12.58 -10.69 -4.19
C GLN A 57 -11.67 -11.61 -5.01
N TYR A 58 -10.75 -12.32 -4.36
CA TYR A 58 -9.73 -13.12 -5.05
C TYR A 58 -9.77 -14.59 -4.65
N GLY A 59 -10.63 -14.98 -3.71
CA GLY A 59 -10.77 -16.38 -3.28
C GLY A 59 -9.55 -16.94 -2.57
N ILE A 60 -8.65 -16.08 -2.06
CA ILE A 60 -7.45 -16.51 -1.34
C ILE A 60 -7.56 -16.24 0.16
N THR A 61 -7.00 -17.15 0.93
CA THR A 61 -6.80 -17.04 2.37
C THR A 61 -5.69 -16.05 2.70
N LYS A 62 -5.65 -15.63 3.96
CA LYS A 62 -4.56 -14.79 4.47
C LYS A 62 -3.22 -15.50 4.40
N GLU A 63 -3.21 -16.80 4.67
CA GLU A 63 -2.03 -17.66 4.68
C GLU A 63 -1.44 -17.75 3.27
N GLU A 64 -2.29 -17.94 2.24
CA GLU A 64 -1.87 -17.92 0.83
C GLU A 64 -1.34 -16.55 0.41
N TYR A 65 -1.99 -15.45 0.80
CA TYR A 65 -1.47 -14.10 0.56
C TYR A 65 -0.05 -13.93 1.12
N TRP A 66 0.19 -14.39 2.36
CA TRP A 66 1.52 -14.30 2.96
C TRP A 66 2.52 -15.26 2.33
N ALA A 67 2.09 -16.45 1.88
CA ALA A 67 2.93 -17.37 1.13
C ALA A 67 3.43 -16.74 -0.19
N ILE A 68 2.55 -16.08 -0.95
CA ILE A 68 2.92 -15.33 -2.17
C ILE A 68 3.88 -14.19 -1.81
N TYR A 69 3.60 -13.46 -0.73
CA TYR A 69 4.45 -12.35 -0.27
C TYR A 69 5.88 -12.81 0.07
N GLU A 70 6.03 -13.94 0.77
CA GLU A 70 7.33 -14.54 1.08
C GLU A 70 8.04 -15.03 -0.18
N ALA A 71 7.33 -15.74 -1.08
CA ALA A 71 7.86 -16.24 -2.34
C ALA A 71 8.38 -15.11 -3.25
N GLN A 72 7.76 -13.92 -3.20
CA GLN A 72 8.22 -12.72 -3.91
C GLN A 72 9.41 -11.99 -3.24
N GLY A 73 9.97 -12.54 -2.17
CA GLY A 73 11.04 -11.89 -1.42
C GLY A 73 10.56 -10.62 -0.70
N ARG A 74 9.30 -10.63 -0.23
CA ARG A 74 8.69 -9.55 0.57
C ARG A 74 8.61 -8.20 -0.14
N LYS A 75 8.47 -8.22 -1.46
CA LYS A 75 8.49 -7.02 -2.32
C LYS A 75 7.46 -7.12 -3.44
N CYS A 76 7.10 -5.95 -3.99
CA CYS A 76 6.34 -5.86 -5.23
C CYS A 76 7.08 -6.62 -6.35
N ALA A 77 6.40 -7.54 -7.03
CA ALA A 77 6.99 -8.38 -8.07
C ALA A 77 7.58 -7.57 -9.23
N ILE A 78 6.95 -6.44 -9.59
CA ILE A 78 7.40 -5.59 -10.71
C ILE A 78 8.55 -4.66 -10.27
N CYS A 79 8.28 -3.68 -9.40
CA CYS A 79 9.29 -2.65 -9.13
C CYS A 79 10.37 -3.07 -8.13
N ARG A 80 10.17 -4.15 -7.37
CA ARG A 80 11.07 -4.65 -6.32
C ARG A 80 11.52 -3.61 -5.27
N ARG A 81 10.81 -2.48 -5.17
CA ARG A 81 11.10 -1.37 -4.24
C ARG A 81 10.13 -1.32 -3.08
N ALA A 82 8.84 -1.47 -3.36
CA ALA A 82 7.82 -1.44 -2.33
C ALA A 82 7.81 -2.75 -1.54
N THR A 83 7.91 -2.66 -0.21
CA THR A 83 8.03 -3.80 0.70
C THR A 83 6.72 -4.26 1.32
N GLY A 84 5.59 -3.58 1.10
CA GLY A 84 4.33 -3.97 1.77
C GLY A 84 4.22 -3.58 3.26
N VAL A 85 5.30 -3.12 3.91
CA VAL A 85 5.34 -2.82 5.36
C VAL A 85 4.42 -1.66 5.74
N ARG A 86 4.48 -0.53 5.04
CA ARG A 86 3.62 0.64 5.32
C ARG A 86 2.20 0.45 4.81
N LYS A 87 2.07 -0.19 3.65
CA LYS A 87 0.80 -0.46 2.97
C LYS A 87 0.94 -1.83 2.30
N LYS A 88 0.04 -2.76 2.64
CA LYS A 88 -0.01 -4.09 2.03
C LYS A 88 -0.04 -3.98 0.50
N LEU A 89 0.61 -4.96 -0.14
CA LEU A 89 0.59 -5.07 -1.59
C LEU A 89 -0.81 -5.49 -2.04
N SER A 90 -1.19 -5.09 -3.24
CA SER A 90 -2.48 -5.42 -3.86
C SER A 90 -2.34 -6.76 -4.56
N VAL A 91 -3.37 -7.60 -4.47
CA VAL A 91 -3.45 -8.82 -5.28
C VAL A 91 -3.71 -8.43 -6.72
N ASP A 92 -2.85 -8.88 -7.61
CA ASP A 92 -2.98 -8.75 -9.06
C ASP A 92 -3.54 -10.06 -9.62
N HIS A 93 -4.44 -9.94 -10.60
CA HIS A 93 -5.08 -11.06 -11.25
C HIS A 93 -5.27 -10.77 -12.73
N ASP A 94 -5.30 -11.83 -13.51
CA ASP A 94 -5.61 -11.75 -14.93
C ASP A 94 -7.12 -11.46 -15.12
N HIS A 95 -7.45 -10.40 -15.84
CA HIS A 95 -8.84 -9.95 -16.00
C HIS A 95 -9.67 -10.85 -16.95
N ALA A 96 -9.04 -11.72 -17.74
CA ALA A 96 -9.75 -12.65 -18.63
C ALA A 96 -10.07 -13.99 -17.93
N THR A 97 -9.12 -14.50 -17.14
CA THR A 97 -9.20 -15.84 -16.51
C THR A 97 -9.50 -15.79 -15.02
N GLY A 98 -9.30 -14.65 -14.36
CA GLY A 98 -9.39 -14.52 -12.91
C GLY A 98 -8.18 -15.08 -12.16
N MET A 99 -7.16 -15.61 -12.86
CA MET A 99 -5.99 -16.21 -12.24
C MET A 99 -5.19 -15.18 -11.44
N VAL A 100 -4.98 -15.42 -10.14
CA VAL A 100 -4.09 -14.60 -9.31
C VAL A 100 -2.66 -14.72 -9.82
N ARG A 101 -2.04 -13.58 -10.16
CA ARG A 101 -0.68 -13.52 -10.71
C ARG A 101 0.37 -13.23 -9.64
N GLY A 102 0.03 -12.42 -8.63
CA GLY A 102 0.95 -12.07 -7.55
C GLY A 102 0.54 -10.81 -6.78
N LEU A 103 1.51 -10.22 -6.07
CA LEU A 103 1.32 -9.04 -5.24
C LEU A 103 2.12 -7.83 -5.74
N LEU A 104 1.41 -6.74 -6.00
CA LEU A 104 1.97 -5.50 -6.56
C LEU A 104 1.72 -4.29 -5.67
N CYS A 105 2.60 -3.30 -5.69
CA CYS A 105 2.27 -2.02 -5.05
C CYS A 105 1.22 -1.27 -5.86
N THR A 106 0.47 -0.35 -5.23
CA THR A 106 -0.61 0.40 -5.91
C THR A 106 -0.11 1.12 -7.17
N MET A 107 1.12 1.64 -7.16
CA MET A 107 1.71 2.30 -8.33
C MET A 107 1.93 1.33 -9.48
N CYS A 108 2.49 0.16 -9.22
CA CYS A 108 2.70 -0.84 -10.27
C CYS A 108 1.38 -1.43 -10.76
N ASN A 109 0.48 -1.78 -9.84
CA ASN A 109 -0.80 -2.39 -10.19
C ASN A 109 -1.65 -1.45 -11.05
N ARG A 110 -1.95 -0.25 -10.53
CA ARG A 110 -2.88 0.67 -11.19
C ARG A 110 -2.21 1.47 -12.32
N ASN A 111 -1.00 1.96 -12.11
CA ASN A 111 -0.42 2.98 -12.98
C ASN A 111 0.65 2.43 -13.94
N VAL A 112 1.11 1.19 -13.77
CA VAL A 112 2.00 0.57 -14.75
C VAL A 112 1.21 -0.46 -15.53
N LEU A 113 0.74 -1.51 -14.85
CA LEU A 113 0.00 -2.60 -15.48
C LEU A 113 -1.33 -2.10 -16.07
N GLY A 114 -2.13 -1.39 -15.28
CA GLY A 114 -3.42 -0.84 -15.73
C GLY A 114 -3.31 0.17 -16.88
N HIS A 115 -2.27 1.02 -16.91
CA HIS A 115 -2.06 1.96 -18.02
C HIS A 115 -1.59 1.27 -19.31
N LEU A 116 -0.88 0.15 -19.17
CA LEU A 116 -0.49 -0.71 -20.28
C LEU A 116 -1.55 -1.77 -20.62
N ARG A 117 -2.74 -1.68 -20.00
CA ARG A 117 -3.90 -2.56 -20.24
C ARG A 117 -3.60 -4.05 -20.09
N ASP A 118 -2.71 -4.39 -19.15
CA ASP A 118 -2.26 -5.77 -18.93
C ASP A 118 -1.63 -6.44 -20.18
N GLU A 119 -1.20 -5.66 -21.18
CA GLU A 119 -0.62 -6.16 -22.43
C GLU A 119 0.90 -6.44 -22.27
N PRO A 120 1.36 -7.71 -22.32
CA PRO A 120 2.78 -8.04 -22.16
C PRO A 120 3.67 -7.37 -23.21
N GLU A 121 3.20 -7.29 -24.46
CA GLU A 121 3.93 -6.67 -25.57
C GLU A 121 4.21 -5.18 -25.32
N ALA A 122 3.38 -4.51 -24.53
CA ALA A 122 3.61 -3.12 -24.14
C ALA A 122 4.86 -2.97 -23.26
N PHE A 123 5.17 -3.98 -22.43
CA PHE A 123 6.43 -4.00 -21.66
C PHE A 123 7.64 -4.20 -22.56
N ASP A 124 7.53 -5.04 -23.59
CA ASP A 124 8.60 -5.23 -24.57
C ASP A 124 8.84 -3.96 -25.39
N ARG A 125 7.78 -3.26 -25.80
CA ARG A 125 7.88 -1.94 -26.42
C ARG A 125 8.58 -0.94 -25.49
N GLY A 126 8.23 -0.93 -24.20
CA GLY A 126 8.89 -0.09 -23.19
C GLY A 126 10.38 -0.40 -23.02
N LYS A 127 10.74 -1.69 -22.94
CA LYS A 127 12.14 -2.16 -22.92
C LYS A 127 12.90 -1.74 -24.17
N ARG A 128 12.29 -1.90 -25.35
CA ARG A 128 12.87 -1.47 -26.62
C ARG A 128 13.06 0.04 -26.66
N TYR A 129 12.07 0.84 -26.26
CA TYR A 129 12.16 2.30 -26.21
C TYR A 129 13.36 2.80 -25.39
N LEU A 130 13.65 2.15 -24.25
CA LEU A 130 14.79 2.52 -23.41
C LEU A 130 16.16 2.12 -23.99
N SER A 131 16.21 1.04 -24.77
CA SER A 131 17.46 0.50 -25.34
C SER A 131 17.75 0.99 -26.76
N HIS A 132 16.71 1.25 -27.53
CA HIS A 132 16.72 1.73 -28.91
C HIS A 132 15.77 2.92 -29.02
N PRO A 133 16.12 4.05 -28.39
CA PRO A 133 15.26 5.23 -28.41
C PRO A 133 15.15 5.75 -29.84
N PRO A 134 13.94 5.92 -30.40
CA PRO A 134 13.75 6.30 -31.80
C PRO A 134 14.35 7.68 -32.11
N ALA A 135 14.50 8.55 -31.10
CA ALA A 135 15.19 9.83 -31.27
C ALA A 135 16.64 9.66 -31.76
N VAL A 136 17.35 8.62 -31.32
CA VAL A 136 18.73 8.39 -31.76
C VAL A 136 18.78 8.00 -33.24
N GLU A 137 17.82 7.22 -33.72
CA GLU A 137 17.73 6.83 -35.13
C GLU A 137 17.38 8.02 -36.04
N VAL A 138 16.53 8.94 -35.56
CA VAL A 138 16.01 10.05 -36.38
C VAL A 138 16.89 11.30 -36.31
N ILE A 139 17.38 11.67 -35.12
CA ILE A 139 18.11 12.93 -34.88
C ILE A 139 19.49 12.73 -34.25
N GLY A 140 19.96 11.49 -34.12
CA GLY A 140 21.21 11.16 -33.46
C GLY A 140 21.16 11.30 -31.93
N CYS A 141 22.31 11.10 -31.27
CA CYS A 141 22.42 11.30 -29.83
C CYS A 141 22.41 12.81 -29.52
N ARG A 142 21.33 13.28 -28.86
CA ARG A 142 21.20 14.67 -28.41
C ARG A 142 21.02 14.72 -26.90
N ILE A 143 21.95 15.39 -26.23
CA ILE A 143 21.86 15.68 -24.79
C ILE A 143 21.05 16.96 -24.61
N VAL A 144 20.15 16.97 -23.62
CA VAL A 144 19.39 18.17 -23.25
C VAL A 144 20.33 19.26 -22.71
N PRO A 145 20.14 20.54 -23.06
CA PRO A 145 21.02 21.62 -22.61
C PRO A 145 20.92 21.83 -21.09
N GLU A 146 22.00 22.35 -20.49
CA GLU A 146 22.00 22.78 -19.09
C GLU A 146 20.92 23.86 -18.87
N GLY A 147 20.04 23.66 -17.89
CA GLY A 147 18.87 24.52 -17.66
C GLY A 147 17.62 24.15 -18.47
N GLY A 148 17.67 23.12 -19.31
CA GLY A 148 16.51 22.55 -20.00
C GLY A 148 15.60 21.69 -19.10
N ALA A 149 15.05 20.61 -19.65
CA ALA A 149 14.21 19.69 -18.86
C ALA A 149 15.00 19.10 -17.69
N PRO A 150 14.38 18.93 -16.50
CA PRO A 150 15.07 18.41 -15.32
C PRO A 150 15.58 16.99 -15.57
N VAL A 151 16.90 16.84 -15.72
CA VAL A 151 17.55 15.53 -15.72
C VAL A 151 17.62 15.03 -14.28
N ARG A 152 17.18 13.80 -14.05
CA ARG A 152 17.41 13.16 -12.76
C ARG A 152 18.92 12.93 -12.65
N GLY A 153 19.58 13.69 -11.77
CA GLY A 153 20.98 13.47 -11.44
C GLY A 153 21.21 11.99 -11.13
N GLY A 154 22.29 11.44 -11.70
CA GLY A 154 22.68 10.05 -11.47
C GLY A 154 22.68 9.72 -9.98
N ARG A 155 22.26 8.49 -9.66
CA ARG A 155 22.40 7.95 -8.31
C ARG A 155 23.87 7.91 -7.90
#